data_AF-A0A0Q8FZ95-F1
#
_entry.id   AF-A0A0Q8FZ95-F1
#
_cell.length_a   1.000
_cell.length_b   1.000
_cell.length_c   1.000
_cell.angle_alpha   90.00
_cell.angle_beta   90.00
_cell.angle_gamma   90.00
#
_symmetry.space_group_name_H-M   'P 1'
#
loop_
_entity.id
_entity.type
_entity.pdbx_description
1 polymer ?
#
loop_
_entity_poly.entity_id
_entity_poly.type
_entity_poly.pdbx_seq_one_letter_code
_entity_poly.pdbx_strand_id
1 'polypeptide(L)' 'MDVADSALDTAAVAYARALLRRPARRQRMGPVLAAAAFAALSAITFATVMVMAPPAVTQHLPADRLGG' A
#
# COMPACT_ATOMS: atom_id res chain seq x y z
N MET A 1 -13.35 54.68 11.82
CA MET A 1 -12.53 53.46 11.87
C MET A 1 -11.65 53.57 13.08
N ASP A 2 -11.89 52.74 14.08
CA ASP A 2 -11.13 52.70 15.32
C ASP A 2 -9.84 51.88 15.07
N VAL A 3 -8.72 52.26 15.68
CA VAL A 3 -7.46 51.47 15.58
C VAL A 3 -7.61 50.12 16.32
N ALA A 4 -8.58 50.02 17.23
CA ALA A 4 -9.02 48.77 17.86
C ALA A 4 -9.84 47.86 16.93
N ASP A 5 -10.24 48.33 15.75
CA ASP A 5 -10.85 47.55 14.67
C ASP A 5 -9.74 46.74 13.94
N SER A 6 -9.01 46.01 14.77
CA SER A 6 -7.68 45.46 14.53
C SER A 6 -7.73 44.25 13.60
N ALA A 7 -7.61 44.53 12.31
CA ALA A 7 -7.05 43.61 11.31
C ALA A 7 -5.61 43.11 11.66
N LEU A 8 -5.06 43.55 12.81
CA LEU A 8 -3.76 43.23 13.38
C LEU A 8 -3.82 42.50 14.72
N ASP A 9 -5.01 42.15 15.23
CA ASP A 9 -5.07 41.34 16.46
C ASP A 9 -4.45 39.97 16.18
N THR A 10 -3.23 39.81 16.70
CA THR A 10 -2.41 38.62 16.49
C THR A 10 -3.10 37.40 17.11
N ALA A 11 -3.93 37.59 18.14
CA ALA A 11 -4.74 36.54 18.73
C ALA A 11 -5.88 36.10 17.79
N ALA A 12 -6.64 37.04 17.21
CA ALA A 12 -7.67 36.73 16.21
C ALA A 12 -7.10 36.04 14.96
N VAL A 13 -5.94 36.49 14.48
CA VAL A 13 -5.25 35.85 13.33
C VAL A 13 -4.75 34.45 13.70
N ALA A 14 -4.17 34.27 14.88
CA ALA A 14 -3.75 32.95 15.36
C ALA A 14 -4.93 31.98 15.53
N TYR A 15 -6.05 32.49 16.03
CA TYR A 15 -7.29 31.73 16.19
C TYR A 15 -7.88 31.31 14.85
N ALA A 16 -8.01 32.24 13.90
CA ALA A 16 -8.46 31.93 12.54
C ALA A 16 -7.55 30.90 11.86
N ARG A 17 -6.23 31.02 12.06
CA ARG A 17 -5.24 30.06 11.53
C ARG A 17 -5.33 28.68 12.18
N ALA A 18 -5.71 28.61 13.46
CA ALA A 18 -5.99 27.35 14.14
C ALA A 18 -7.26 26.68 13.60
N LEU A 19 -8.31 27.46 13.33
CA LEU A 19 -9.57 26.96 12.78
C LEU A 19 -9.40 26.41 11.34
N LEU A 20 -8.57 27.08 10.55
CA LEU A 20 -8.21 26.65 9.19
C LEU A 20 -7.16 25.54 9.17
N ARG A 21 -6.56 25.19 10.31
CA ARG A 21 -5.51 24.16 10.37
C ARG A 21 -6.16 22.81 10.09
N ARG A 22 -5.97 22.30 8.88
CA ARG A 22 -6.47 20.99 8.48
C ARG A 22 -5.94 19.95 9.48
N PRO A 23 -6.81 19.13 10.13
CA PRO A 23 -6.33 18.12 11.05
C PRO A 23 -5.40 17.20 10.27
N ALA A 24 -4.14 17.10 10.73
CA ALA A 24 -3.16 16.21 10.15
C ALA A 24 -3.73 14.79 10.29
N ARG A 25 -4.25 14.25 9.19
CA ARG A 25 -4.81 12.90 9.16
C ARG A 25 -3.64 11.96 9.37
N ARG A 26 -3.43 11.52 10.61
CA ARG A 26 -2.40 10.55 10.96
C ARG A 26 -2.73 9.25 10.24
N GLN A 27 -2.14 9.05 9.06
CA GLN A 27 -2.26 7.81 8.32
C GLN A 27 -1.64 6.70 9.17
N ARG A 28 -2.44 5.67 9.49
CA ARG A 28 -1.94 4.47 10.15
C ARG A 28 -1.13 3.70 9.12
N MET A 29 0.18 3.96 9.05
CA MET A 29 1.08 3.29 8.10
C MET A 29 1.40 1.83 8.48
N GLY A 30 1.25 1.47 9.76
CA GLY A 30 1.46 0.09 10.24
C GLY A 30 0.72 -1.00 9.45
N PRO A 31 -0.61 -0.93 9.27
CA PRO A 31 -1.35 -1.93 8.49
C PRO A 31 -0.96 -1.96 7.00
N VAL A 32 -0.64 -0.80 6.41
CA VAL A 32 -0.17 -0.73 5.00
C VAL A 32 1.17 -1.45 4.86
N LEU A 33 2.09 -1.22 5.80
CA LEU A 33 3.39 -1.88 5.82
C LEU A 33 3.25 -3.39 6.00
N ALA A 34 2.35 -3.84 6.88
CA ALA A 34 2.08 -5.26 7.09
C ALA A 34 1.53 -5.94 5.82
N ALA A 35 0.58 -5.30 5.13
CA ALA A 35 0.04 -5.80 3.88
C ALA A 35 1.13 -5.93 2.79
N ALA A 36 1.98 -4.90 2.64
CA ALA A 36 3.09 -4.92 1.69
C ALA A 36 4.11 -6.03 2.01
N ALA A 37 4.44 -6.22 3.29
CA ALA A 37 5.35 -7.28 3.72
C ALA A 37 4.79 -8.69 3.42
N PHE A 38 3.49 -8.91 3.64
CA PHE A 38 2.86 -10.20 3.33
C PHE A 38 2.90 -10.52 1.84
N ALA A 39 2.64 -9.52 0.99
CA ALA A 39 2.73 -9.67 -0.47
C ALA A 39 4.17 -9.95 -0.94
N ALA A 40 5.17 -9.28 -0.34
CA ALA A 40 6.57 -9.54 -0.67
C ALA A 40 6.97 -10.97 -0.26
N LEU A 41 6.57 -11.42 0.93
CA LEU A 41 6.84 -12.76 1.40
C LEU A 41 6.22 -13.83 0.49
N SER A 42 4.96 -13.67 0.09
CA SER A 42 4.30 -14.65 -0.79
C SER A 42 4.95 -14.74 -2.17
N ALA A 43 5.40 -13.62 -2.74
CA ALA A 43 6.14 -13.60 -4.00
C ALA A 43 7.47 -14.35 -3.89
N ILE A 44 8.20 -14.15 -2.79
CA ILE A 44 9.47 -14.85 -2.53
C ILE A 44 9.24 -16.36 -2.41
N THR A 45 8.24 -16.81 -1.65
CA THR A 45 7.96 -18.25 -1.53
C THR A 45 7.60 -18.88 -2.87
N PHE A 46 6.76 -18.21 -3.66
CA PHE A 46 6.39 -18.73 -4.98
C PHE A 46 7.59 -18.83 -5.94
N ALA A 47 8.40 -17.78 -6.02
CA ALA A 47 9.62 -17.79 -6.82
C ALA A 47 10.58 -18.91 -6.38
N THR A 48 10.72 -19.10 -5.07
CA THR A 48 11.56 -20.16 -4.51
C THR A 48 11.09 -21.54 -4.93
N VAL A 49 9.77 -21.79 -4.88
CA VAL A 49 9.19 -23.06 -5.33
C VAL A 49 9.43 -23.28 -6.82
N MET A 50 9.24 -22.25 -7.66
CA MET A 50 9.51 -22.36 -9.10
C MET A 50 10.98 -22.67 -9.41
N VAL A 51 11.92 -22.13 -8.63
CA VAL A 51 13.36 -22.39 -8.81
C VAL A 51 13.72 -23.80 -8.39
N MET A 52 13.12 -24.32 -7.30
CA MET A 52 13.41 -25.67 -6.82
C MET A 52 12.61 -26.77 -7.52
N ALA A 53 11.55 -26.44 -8.26
CA ALA A 53 10.68 -27.42 -8.89
C ALA A 53 11.45 -28.23 -9.96
N PRO A 54 11.28 -29.57 -9.99
CA PRO A 54 11.77 -30.38 -11.10
C PRO A 54 11.14 -29.91 -12.42
N PRO A 55 11.86 -29.98 -13.55
CA PRO A 55 11.31 -29.58 -14.83
C PRO A 55 10.08 -30.45 -15.16
N ALA A 56 8.99 -29.80 -15.54
CA ALA A 56 7.79 -30.51 -15.96
C ALA A 56 8.08 -31.26 -17.26
N VAL A 57 8.15 -32.59 -17.19
CA VAL A 57 8.34 -33.45 -18.36
C VAL A 57 6.96 -33.84 -18.88
N THR A 58 6.60 -33.34 -20.05
CA THR A 58 5.40 -33.80 -20.76
C THR A 58 5.76 -35.04 -21.56
N GLN A 59 5.23 -36.21 -21.17
CA GLN A 59 5.37 -37.43 -21.98
C GLN A 59 4.31 -37.42 -23.09
N HIS A 60 4.74 -37.43 -24.35
CA HIS A 60 3.83 -37.66 -25.46
C HIS A 60 3.29 -39.09 -25.38
N LEU A 61 1.98 -39.23 -25.20
CA LEU A 61 1.32 -40.53 -25.29
C LEU A 61 1.32 -40.97 -26.77
N PRO A 62 1.87 -42.15 -27.10
CA PRO A 62 1.80 -42.68 -28.46
C PRO A 62 0.35 -42.97 -28.83
N ALA A 63 -0.04 -42.59 -30.06
CA ALA A 63 -1.39 -42.74 -30.60
C ALA A 63 -1.89 -44.20 -30.56
N ASP A 64 -0.98 -45.17 -30.64
CA ASP A 64 -1.29 -46.61 -30.59
C ASP A 64 -1.95 -47.08 -29.28
N ARG A 65 -1.89 -46.28 -28.20
CA ARG A 65 -2.56 -46.62 -26.92
C ARG A 65 -3.94 -46.00 -26.74
N LEU A 66 -4.43 -45.23 -27.71
CA LEU A 66 -5.75 -44.58 -27.63
C LEU A 66 -6.89 -45.44 -28.20
N GLY A 67 -6.63 -46.70 -28.54
CA GLY A 67 -7.64 -47.65 -29.00
C GLY A 67 -8.01 -47.41 -30.47
N GLY A 68 -7.32 -48.09 -31.36
CA GLY A 68 -7.81 -48.41 -32.70
C GLY A 68 -8.45 -49.79 -32.71
#